data_AF-B4K2X8-F1
#
_entry.id   AF-B4K2X8-F1
#
_cell.length_a   1.000
_cell.length_b   1.000
_cell.length_c   1.000
_cell.angle_alpha   90.00
_cell.angle_beta   90.00
_cell.angle_gamma   90.00
#
_symmetry.space_group_name_H-M   'P 1'
#
loop_
_entity.id
_entity.type
_entity.pdbx_description
1 polymer ?
#
loop_
_entity_poly.entity_id
_entity_poly.type
_entity_poly.pdbx_seq_one_letter_code
_entity_poly.pdbx_strand_id
1 'polypeptide(L)'
;MKAGQYDPKNPELPLDNCDIYGSAEAGAAFHNMLSLGASKPWPDALQAFNGERVMTGKAIAEYFEPLRVWLEAENIKNNVHIGWTASDSKCTKSMDISNQSQLYHNYLTECVSY
;
A
#
# COMPACT_ATOMS: atom_id res chain seq x y z
N MET A 1 11.75 -12.36 -5.06
CA MET A 1 10.90 -13.37 -4.38
C MET A 1 11.62 -14.70 -4.33
N LYS A 2 11.39 -15.53 -3.30
CA LYS A 2 12.12 -16.80 -3.09
C LYS A 2 11.52 -18.00 -3.84
N ALA A 3 10.35 -17.85 -4.47
CA ALA A 3 9.63 -18.94 -5.16
C ALA A 3 10.14 -19.26 -6.58
N GLY A 4 11.01 -18.45 -7.18
CA GLY A 4 11.50 -18.66 -8.56
C GLY A 4 10.46 -18.39 -9.66
N GLN A 5 9.32 -17.79 -9.32
CA GLN A 5 8.15 -17.59 -10.20
C GLN A 5 8.09 -16.19 -10.83
N TYR A 6 9.14 -15.37 -10.65
CA TYR A 6 9.19 -14.01 -11.17
C TYR A 6 10.58 -13.67 -11.70
N ASP A 7 10.64 -13.17 -12.93
CA ASP A 7 11.83 -12.56 -13.52
C ASP A 7 11.43 -11.31 -14.33
N PRO A 8 11.90 -10.10 -13.96
CA PRO A 8 11.55 -8.86 -14.65
C PRO A 8 11.96 -8.83 -16.14
N LYS A 9 12.84 -9.73 -16.58
CA LYS A 9 13.31 -9.82 -17.97
C LYS A 9 12.62 -10.92 -18.76
N ASN A 10 11.86 -11.79 -18.11
CA ASN A 10 11.19 -12.91 -18.76
C ASN A 10 9.68 -12.68 -18.82
N PRO A 11 9.10 -12.46 -20.02
CA PRO A 11 7.65 -12.27 -20.17
C PRO A 11 6.82 -13.52 -19.81
N GLU A 12 7.43 -14.71 -19.74
CA GLU A 12 6.75 -15.94 -19.29
C GLU A 12 6.62 -16.03 -17.77
N LEU A 13 7.36 -15.20 -17.01
CA LEU A 13 7.35 -15.15 -15.55
C LEU A 13 6.99 -13.75 -15.03
N PRO A 14 5.81 -13.21 -15.40
CA PRO A 14 5.39 -11.88 -14.97
C PRO A 14 4.97 -11.88 -13.50
N LEU A 15 5.06 -10.71 -12.87
CA LEU A 15 4.79 -10.56 -11.44
C LEU A 15 3.31 -10.81 -11.08
N ASP A 16 2.40 -10.41 -11.97
CA ASP A 16 0.95 -10.48 -11.82
C ASP A 16 0.37 -11.90 -12.01
N ASN A 17 1.17 -12.85 -12.49
CA ASN A 17 0.77 -14.26 -12.65
C ASN A 17 1.62 -15.23 -11.80
N CYS A 18 2.35 -14.71 -10.83
CA CYS A 18 3.16 -15.52 -9.92
C CYS A 18 2.25 -16.38 -9.00
N ASP A 19 2.46 -17.70 -8.98
CA ASP A 19 1.85 -18.62 -8.02
C ASP A 19 2.91 -19.23 -7.10
N ILE A 20 2.86 -18.91 -5.81
CA ILE A 20 3.80 -19.43 -4.80
C ILE A 20 3.35 -20.74 -4.15
N TYR A 21 2.23 -21.32 -4.59
CA TYR A 21 1.73 -22.59 -4.08
C TYR A 21 2.78 -23.69 -4.16
N GLY A 22 2.96 -24.44 -3.06
CA GLY A 22 3.93 -25.53 -2.98
C GLY A 22 5.40 -25.14 -2.86
N SER A 23 5.77 -23.84 -2.86
CA SER A 23 7.17 -23.42 -2.69
C SER A 23 7.63 -23.51 -1.23
N ALA A 24 8.51 -24.47 -0.96
CA ALA A 24 9.17 -24.59 0.35
C ALA A 24 10.10 -23.40 0.64
N GLU A 25 10.73 -22.84 -0.39
CA GLU A 25 11.64 -21.69 -0.29
C GLU A 25 10.89 -20.41 0.11
N ALA A 26 9.69 -20.19 -0.45
CA ALA A 26 8.81 -19.11 -0.01
C ALA A 26 8.37 -19.34 1.44
N GLY A 27 7.96 -20.57 1.78
CA GLY A 27 7.58 -20.95 3.14
C GLY A 27 8.69 -20.71 4.17
N ALA A 28 9.95 -21.01 3.84
CA ALA A 28 11.09 -20.79 4.71
C ALA A 28 11.31 -19.29 5.01
N ALA A 29 11.16 -18.42 4.01
CA ALA A 29 11.25 -16.97 4.21
C ALA A 29 10.15 -16.46 5.15
N PHE A 30 8.90 -16.92 4.95
CA PHE A 30 7.80 -16.60 5.85
C PHE A 30 8.04 -17.10 7.28
N HIS A 31 8.51 -18.34 7.44
CA HIS A 31 8.82 -18.90 8.75
C HIS A 31 9.86 -18.05 9.51
N ASN A 32 10.94 -17.65 8.85
CA ASN A 32 12.01 -16.84 9.45
C ASN A 32 11.50 -15.49 9.96
N MET A 33 10.59 -14.85 9.23
CA MET A 33 9.98 -13.58 9.63
C MET A 33 8.91 -13.76 10.72
N LEU A 34 7.95 -14.65 10.50
CA LEU A 34 6.76 -14.78 11.33
C LEU A 34 7.06 -15.40 12.70
N SER A 35 8.07 -16.28 12.79
CA SER A 35 8.52 -16.85 14.06
C SER A 35 9.08 -15.81 15.05
N LEU A 36 9.51 -14.64 14.57
CA LEU A 36 9.98 -13.54 15.42
C LEU A 36 8.84 -12.87 16.18
N GLY A 37 7.59 -12.95 15.69
CA GLY A 37 6.46 -12.22 16.25
C GLY A 37 6.78 -10.73 16.46
N ALA A 38 6.51 -10.22 17.66
CA ALA A 38 6.84 -8.85 18.07
C ALA A 38 8.15 -8.74 18.87
N SER A 39 8.99 -9.78 18.90
CA SER A 39 10.21 -9.81 19.72
C SER A 39 11.33 -8.89 19.21
N LYS A 40 11.26 -8.47 17.94
CA LYS A 40 12.21 -7.58 17.28
C LYS A 40 11.48 -6.40 16.62
N PRO A 41 12.14 -5.24 16.46
CA PRO A 41 11.65 -4.18 15.58
C PRO A 41 11.32 -4.72 14.18
N TRP A 42 10.24 -4.22 13.58
CA TRP A 42 9.77 -4.68 12.27
C TRP A 42 10.82 -4.67 11.13
N PRO A 43 11.83 -3.76 11.09
CA PRO A 43 12.87 -3.83 10.04
C PRO A 43 13.74 -5.08 10.13
N ASP A 44 13.96 -5.62 11.33
CA ASP A 44 14.71 -6.85 11.53
C ASP A 44 13.91 -8.06 11.02
N ALA A 45 12.58 -8.04 11.20
CA ALA A 45 11.70 -9.07 10.68
C ALA A 45 11.65 -9.05 9.14
N LEU A 46 11.55 -7.87 8.52
CA LEU A 46 11.63 -7.73 7.06
C LEU A 46 12.99 -8.21 6.53
N GLN A 47 14.07 -7.91 7.26
CA GLN A 47 15.40 -8.36 6.88
C GLN A 47 15.52 -9.88 6.90
N ALA A 48 14.87 -10.56 7.85
CA ALA A 48 14.81 -12.02 7.90
C ALA A 48 14.02 -12.63 6.72
N PHE A 49 13.12 -11.87 6.09
CA PHE A 49 12.33 -12.30 4.94
C PHE A 49 13.08 -12.17 3.61
N ASN A 50 13.54 -10.96 3.28
CA ASN A 50 14.12 -10.65 1.96
C ASN A 50 15.45 -9.87 2.02
N GLY A 51 15.98 -9.61 3.21
CA GLY A 51 17.21 -8.83 3.41
C GLY A 51 17.02 -7.31 3.43
N GLU A 52 15.82 -6.81 3.17
CA GLU A 52 15.51 -5.37 3.20
C GLU A 52 15.13 -4.92 4.61
N ARG A 53 15.27 -3.62 4.88
CA ARG A 53 14.91 -3.00 6.19
C ARG A 53 13.93 -1.84 6.06
N VAL A 54 13.65 -1.41 4.83
CA VAL A 54 12.91 -0.19 4.54
C VAL A 54 11.65 -0.55 3.77
N MET A 55 10.51 -0.03 4.24
CA MET A 55 9.26 -0.12 3.48
C MET A 55 9.37 0.75 2.24
N THR A 56 9.14 0.18 1.06
CA THR A 56 9.19 0.91 -0.22
C THR A 56 7.94 0.67 -1.04
N GLY A 57 7.50 1.68 -1.79
CA GLY A 57 6.42 1.56 -2.78
C GLY A 57 6.84 0.93 -4.11
N LYS A 58 8.09 0.48 -4.23
CA LYS A 58 8.65 0.02 -5.51
C LYS A 58 7.95 -1.24 -6.02
N ALA A 59 7.76 -2.24 -5.16
CA ALA A 59 7.17 -3.52 -5.56
C ALA A 59 5.73 -3.37 -6.07
N ILE A 60 4.93 -2.50 -5.43
CA ILE A 60 3.55 -2.25 -5.87
C ILE A 60 3.51 -1.43 -7.16
N ALA A 61 4.41 -0.45 -7.34
CA ALA A 61 4.52 0.28 -8.59
C ALA A 61 4.93 -0.64 -9.75
N GLU A 62 5.88 -1.55 -9.52
CA GLU A 62 6.35 -2.55 -10.49
C GLU A 62 5.23 -3.51 -10.92
N TYR A 63 4.43 -3.98 -9.96
CA TYR A 63 3.26 -4.84 -10.21
C TYR A 63 2.27 -4.19 -11.18
N PHE A 64 1.99 -2.90 -11.01
CA PHE A 64 0.99 -2.18 -11.80
C PHE A 64 1.57 -1.43 -13.00
N GLU A 65 2.87 -1.52 -13.26
CA GLU A 65 3.52 -0.78 -14.35
C GLU A 65 2.89 -1.05 -15.73
N PRO A 66 2.59 -2.32 -16.13
CA PRO A 66 1.91 -2.57 -17.40
C PRO A 66 0.52 -1.93 -17.49
N LEU A 67 -0.25 -1.99 -16.40
CA LEU A 67 -1.56 -1.35 -16.31
C LEU A 67 -1.45 0.18 -16.39
N ARG A 68 -0.48 0.77 -15.68
CA ARG A 68 -0.24 2.22 -15.67
C ARG A 68 -0.02 2.74 -17.09
N VAL A 69 0.87 2.09 -17.85
CA VAL A 69 1.17 2.45 -19.24
C VAL A 69 -0.08 2.35 -20.12
N TRP A 70 -0.83 1.25 -20.03
CA TRP A 70 -2.05 1.07 -20.82
C TRP A 70 -3.13 2.10 -20.46
N LEU A 71 -3.37 2.32 -19.16
CA LEU A 71 -4.44 3.16 -18.66
C LEU A 71 -4.20 4.64 -18.97
N GLU A 72 -2.95 5.11 -18.89
CA GLU A 72 -2.60 6.47 -19.30
C GLU A 72 -2.89 6.69 -20.79
N ALA A 73 -2.49 5.75 -21.66
CA ALA A 73 -2.75 5.85 -23.09
C ALA A 73 -4.25 5.84 -23.40
N GLU A 74 -5.02 4.97 -22.74
CA GLU A 74 -6.46 4.85 -22.96
C GLU A 74 -7.23 6.06 -22.40
N ASN A 75 -6.83 6.62 -21.26
CA ASN A 75 -7.41 7.86 -20.74
C ASN A 75 -7.19 9.05 -21.67
N ILE A 76 -5.98 9.19 -22.23
CA ILE A 76 -5.67 10.25 -23.21
C ILE A 76 -6.51 10.07 -24.47
N LYS A 77 -6.56 8.84 -25.00
CA LYS A 77 -7.33 8.51 -26.21
C LYS A 77 -8.82 8.83 -26.07
N ASN A 78 -9.39 8.61 -24.89
CA ASN A 78 -10.81 8.85 -24.63
C ASN A 78 -11.09 10.22 -23.99
N ASN A 79 -10.08 11.08 -23.86
CA ASN A 79 -10.19 12.40 -23.23
C ASN A 79 -10.85 12.34 -21.82
N VAL A 80 -10.43 11.36 -21.01
CA VAL A 80 -10.94 11.14 -19.66
C VAL A 80 -10.45 12.24 -18.73
N HIS A 81 -11.36 12.90 -18.03
CA HIS A 81 -11.01 13.87 -16.98
C HIS A 81 -10.40 13.16 -15.77
N ILE A 82 -9.22 13.60 -15.33
CA ILE A 82 -8.53 13.08 -14.15
C ILE A 82 -8.55 14.11 -13.03
N GLY A 83 -8.93 13.67 -11.83
CA GLY A 83 -9.15 14.52 -10.66
C GLY A 83 -10.64 14.69 -10.35
N TRP A 84 -10.92 15.29 -9.20
CA TRP A 84 -12.27 15.51 -8.68
C TRP A 84 -12.37 16.93 -8.12
N THR A 85 -13.57 17.52 -8.17
CA THR A 85 -13.86 18.77 -7.46
C THR A 85 -13.95 18.51 -5.95
N ALA A 86 -13.80 19.57 -5.14
CA ALA A 86 -14.06 19.45 -3.71
C ALA A 86 -15.50 18.95 -3.47
N SER A 87 -15.66 18.12 -2.45
CA SER A 87 -16.99 17.65 -2.06
C SER A 87 -17.82 18.81 -1.51
N ASP A 88 -19.12 18.82 -1.82
CA ASP A 88 -20.09 19.78 -1.29
C ASP A 88 -20.41 19.55 0.20
N SER A 89 -19.90 18.47 0.80
CA SER A 89 -20.02 18.22 2.23
C SER A 89 -19.30 19.32 3.01
N LYS A 90 -20.10 20.24 3.57
CA LYS A 90 -19.63 21.25 4.52
C LYS A 90 -19.07 20.51 5.73
N CYS A 91 -17.75 20.35 5.83
CA CYS A 91 -17.12 20.01 7.10
C CYS A 91 -17.30 21.22 8.02
N THR A 92 -18.41 21.24 8.77
CA THR A 92 -18.67 22.27 9.76
C THR A 92 -17.84 21.96 10.98
N LYS A 93 -17.02 22.92 11.43
CA LYS A 93 -16.37 22.84 12.74
C LYS A 93 -17.47 22.81 13.80
N SER A 94 -17.75 21.66 14.40
CA SER A 94 -18.58 21.60 15.60
C SER A 94 -17.77 22.23 16.73
N MET A 95 -18.23 23.37 17.22
CA MET A 95 -17.68 23.98 18.42
C MET A 95 -18.24 23.18 19.60
N ASP A 96 -17.44 22.30 20.19
CA ASP A 96 -17.85 21.59 21.40
C ASP A 96 -17.74 22.55 22.59
N ILE A 97 -18.87 23.20 22.92
CA ILE A 97 -18.96 24.22 23.98
C ILE A 97 -19.11 23.59 25.37
N SER A 98 -19.01 22.26 25.49
CA SER A 98 -19.26 21.55 26.75
C SER A 98 -18.11 21.59 27.76
N ASN A 99 -16.92 22.08 27.39
CA ASN A 99 -15.75 22.08 28.28
C ASN A 99 -15.04 23.44 28.33
N GLN A 100 -15.61 24.38 29.09
CA GLN A 100 -15.10 25.74 29.25
C GLN A 100 -13.87 25.85 30.18
N SER A 101 -13.00 24.82 30.24
CA SER A 101 -11.83 24.87 31.14
C SER A 101 -10.52 24.28 30.62
N GLN A 102 -10.34 24.00 29.32
CA GLN A 102 -9.01 23.61 28.82
C GLN A 102 -8.65 24.31 27.51
N LEU A 103 -7.68 25.23 27.63
CA LEU A 103 -6.96 25.94 26.58
C LEU A 103 -6.13 24.97 25.71
N TYR A 104 -6.74 24.02 25.01
CA TYR A 104 -6.11 23.25 23.92
C TYR A 104 -7.23 22.69 23.02
N HIS A 105 -7.65 23.45 22.01
CA HIS A 105 -8.62 22.95 21.03
C HIS A 105 -7.93 21.99 20.05
N ASN A 106 -8.04 20.68 20.34
CA ASN A 106 -7.89 19.65 19.32
C ASN A 106 -9.15 19.68 18.43
N TYR A 107 -9.03 20.21 17.22
CA TYR A 107 -10.10 20.21 16.23
C TYR A 107 -10.36 18.77 15.78
N LEU A 108 -11.43 18.14 16.27
CA LEU A 108 -11.96 16.94 15.63
C LEU A 108 -12.77 17.41 14.42
N THR A 109 -12.27 17.11 13.21
CA THR A 109 -13.00 17.38 11.97
C THR A 109 -13.83 16.15 11.64
N GLU A 110 -15.11 16.17 12.00
CA GLU A 110 -16.06 15.14 11.58
C GLU A 110 -16.76 15.62 10.30
N CYS A 111 -16.40 15.03 9.17
CA CYS A 111 -17.08 15.25 7.90
C CYS A 111 -18.18 14.20 7.75
N VAL A 112 -19.43 14.56 8.00
CA VAL A 112 -20.58 13.68 7.77
C VAL A 112 -20.96 13.78 6.28
N SER A 113 -20.90 12.65 5.58
CA SER A 113 -21.44 12.49 4.23
C SER A 113 -22.95 12.26 4.37
N TYR A 114 -23.78 13.11 3.78
CA TYR A 114 -25.23 12.85 3.63
C TYR A 114 -25.47 11.92 2.44
#